data_AF-A0A7U9NJ09-F1
#
_entry.id   AF-A0A7U9NJ09-F1
#
_cell.length_a   1.000
_cell.length_b   1.000
_cell.length_c   1.000
_cell.angle_alpha   90.00
_cell.angle_beta   90.00
_cell.angle_gamma   90.00
#
_symmetry.space_group_name_H-M   'P 1'
#
loop_
_entity.id
_entity.type
_entity.pdbx_description
1 polymer ?
#
loop_
_entity_poly.entity_id
_entity_poly.type
_entity_poly.pdbx_seq_one_letter_code
_entity_poly.pdbx_strand_id
1 'polypeptide(L)'
;MERRISVLWLRWSGYVVIVAAGAFLAEAFAFDYGAKGILPIVVLYLFRQNKVGQIAAGFVAFLWEYTASAAFVLVALYNGKRGMKLKYVFYAFYPVHLLILYLLSLVLFK
;
A
#
# COMPACT_ATOMS: atom_id res chain seq x y z
N MET A 1 -31.76 7.99 18.15
CA MET A 1 -31.12 7.00 17.25
C MET A 1 -30.81 7.62 15.88
N GLU A 2 -31.74 8.38 15.28
CA GLU A 2 -31.59 9.08 13.98
C GLU A 2 -30.41 10.06 13.89
N ARG A 3 -30.10 10.78 14.98
CA ARG A 3 -28.95 11.70 15.02
C ARG A 3 -27.59 11.00 14.92
N ARG A 4 -27.48 9.71 15.31
CA ARG A 4 -26.25 8.93 15.13
C ARG A 4 -26.11 8.41 13.71
N ILE A 5 -27.23 8.06 13.08
CA ILE A 5 -27.26 7.55 11.70
C ILE A 5 -26.87 8.65 10.72
N SER A 6 -27.42 9.86 10.85
CA SER A 6 -27.09 11.03 10.00
C SER A 6 -25.61 11.43 10.08
N VAL A 7 -25.02 11.43 11.28
CA VAL A 7 -23.59 11.76 11.47
C VAL A 7 -22.68 10.67 10.88
N LEU A 8 -23.13 9.41 10.89
CA LEU A 8 -22.39 8.32 10.29
C LEU A 8 -22.35 8.46 8.76
N TRP A 9 -23.49 8.72 8.12
CA TRP A 9 -23.58 8.95 6.67
C TRP A 9 -22.73 10.13 6.21
N LEU A 10 -22.73 11.23 6.96
CA LEU A 10 -21.91 12.40 6.66
C LEU A 10 -20.40 12.09 6.72
N ARG A 11 -19.98 11.22 7.65
CA ARG A 11 -18.56 10.80 7.75
C ARG A 11 -18.16 9.91 6.59
N TRP A 12 -19.00 8.94 6.22
CA TRP A 12 -18.72 8.06 5.08
C TRP A 12 -18.69 8.82 3.77
N SER A 13 -19.61 9.76 3.54
CA SER A 13 -19.57 10.61 2.34
C SER A 13 -18.29 11.46 2.30
N GLY A 14 -17.86 12.01 3.43
CA GLY A 14 -16.58 12.72 3.53
C GLY A 14 -15.37 11.86 3.14
N TYR A 15 -15.29 10.62 3.62
CA TYR A 15 -14.21 9.72 3.22
C TYR A 15 -14.21 9.39 1.72
N VAL A 16 -15.39 9.14 1.15
CA VAL A 16 -15.53 8.87 -0.29
C VAL A 16 -15.04 10.06 -1.11
N VAL A 17 -15.42 11.29 -0.72
CA VAL A 17 -14.98 12.52 -1.40
C VAL A 17 -13.46 12.67 -1.34
N ILE A 18 -12.84 12.45 -0.17
CA ILE A 18 -11.39 12.56 -0.01
C ILE A 18 -10.66 11.54 -0.88
N VAL A 19 -11.10 10.28 -0.88
CA VAL A 19 -10.48 9.21 -1.68
C VAL A 19 -10.65 9.49 -3.16
N ALA A 20 -11.84 9.91 -3.60
CA ALA A 20 -12.11 10.25 -4.99
C ALA A 20 -11.28 11.44 -5.46
N ALA A 21 -11.17 12.50 -4.66
CA ALA A 21 -10.32 13.65 -4.95
C ALA A 21 -8.84 13.25 -5.05
N GLY A 22 -8.34 12.43 -4.11
CA GLY A 22 -6.97 11.93 -4.15
C GLY A 22 -6.70 11.07 -5.40
N ALA A 23 -7.62 10.18 -5.76
CA ALA A 23 -7.52 9.35 -6.96
C ALA A 23 -7.53 10.19 -8.24
N PHE A 24 -8.42 11.18 -8.33
CA PHE A 24 -8.49 12.09 -9.47
C PHE A 24 -7.20 12.91 -9.63
N LEU A 25 -6.68 13.48 -8.53
CA LEU A 25 -5.43 14.23 -8.58
C LEU A 25 -4.25 13.33 -8.97
N ALA A 26 -4.19 12.09 -8.47
CA ALA A 26 -3.14 11.16 -8.84
C ALA A 26 -3.12 10.83 -10.33
N GLU A 27 -4.31 10.69 -10.94
CA GLU A 27 -4.44 10.48 -12.38
C GLU A 27 -4.10 11.76 -13.16
N ALA A 28 -4.57 12.93 -12.70
CA ALA A 28 -4.33 14.21 -13.35
C ALA A 28 -2.85 14.62 -13.38
N PHE A 29 -2.10 14.27 -12.33
CA PHE A 29 -0.66 14.50 -12.24
C PHE A 29 0.19 13.35 -12.80
N ALA A 30 -0.43 12.31 -13.36
CA ALA A 30 0.24 11.15 -13.94
C ALA A 30 1.25 10.49 -12.98
N PHE A 31 0.90 10.36 -11.69
CA PHE A 31 1.74 9.63 -10.74
C PHE A 31 1.84 8.15 -11.12
N ASP A 32 2.99 7.53 -10.87
CA ASP A 32 3.37 6.18 -11.34
C ASP A 32 2.30 5.09 -11.13
N TYR A 33 1.50 5.19 -10.05
CA TYR A 33 0.44 4.24 -9.72
C TYR A 33 -0.98 4.80 -9.87
N GLY A 34 -1.16 6.11 -10.07
CA GLY A 34 -2.47 6.77 -10.18
C GLY A 34 -3.48 6.36 -9.11
N ALA A 35 -4.74 6.18 -9.51
CA ALA A 35 -5.79 5.67 -8.63
C ALA A 35 -5.53 4.24 -8.11
N LYS A 36 -4.79 3.41 -8.87
CA LYS A 36 -4.48 2.01 -8.50
C LYS A 36 -3.60 1.90 -7.27
N GLY A 37 -2.82 2.92 -6.94
CA GLY A 37 -2.04 2.97 -5.69
C GLY A 37 -2.89 3.34 -4.47
N ILE A 38 -3.90 4.19 -4.63
CA ILE A 38 -4.70 4.73 -3.52
C ILE A 38 -5.75 3.72 -3.05
N LEU A 39 -6.45 3.07 -3.99
CA LEU A 39 -7.55 2.18 -3.66
C LEU A 39 -7.15 1.00 -2.74
N PRO A 40 -6.04 0.28 -2.96
CA PRO A 40 -5.62 -0.80 -2.07
C PRO A 40 -5.25 -0.32 -0.67
N ILE A 41 -4.64 0.87 -0.53
CA ILE A 41 -4.31 1.46 0.77
C ILE A 41 -5.59 1.72 1.57
N VAL A 42 -6.63 2.26 0.93
CA VAL A 42 -7.93 2.51 1.55
C VAL A 42 -8.58 1.20 1.99
N VAL A 43 -8.58 0.17 1.12
CA VAL A 43 -9.12 -1.16 1.45
C VAL A 43 -8.41 -1.75 2.67
N LEU A 44 -7.07 -1.75 2.67
CA LEU A 44 -6.28 -2.27 3.80
C LEU A 44 -6.53 -1.48 5.09
N TYR A 45 -6.77 -0.17 5.00
CA TYR A 45 -7.07 0.70 6.14
C TYR A 45 -8.45 0.39 6.73
N LEU A 46 -9.47 0.16 5.91
CA LEU A 46 -10.83 -0.15 6.37
C LEU A 46 -10.88 -1.50 7.11
N PHE A 47 -10.15 -2.50 6.62
CA PHE A 47 -10.11 -3.83 7.23
C PHE A 47 -9.04 -4.00 8.32
N ARG A 48 -8.30 -2.95 8.69
CA ARG A 48 -7.13 -3.02 9.59
C ARG A 48 -7.38 -3.69 10.96
N GLN A 49 -8.62 -3.67 11.44
CA GLN A 49 -8.99 -4.24 12.74
C GLN A 49 -9.19 -5.76 12.68
N ASN A 50 -9.43 -6.32 11.51
CA ASN A 50 -9.64 -7.75 11.30
C ASN A 50 -8.55 -8.29 10.36
N LYS A 51 -7.56 -9.00 10.92
CA LYS A 51 -6.43 -9.56 10.17
C LYS A 51 -6.88 -10.42 8.98
N VAL A 52 -7.89 -11.28 9.16
CA VAL A 52 -8.38 -12.16 8.10
C VAL A 52 -9.05 -11.35 6.99
N GLY A 53 -9.90 -10.40 7.38
CA GLY A 53 -10.55 -9.48 6.44
C GLY A 53 -9.53 -8.62 5.67
N GLN A 54 -8.47 -8.16 6.34
CA GLN A 54 -7.42 -7.38 5.73
C GLN A 54 -6.62 -8.17 4.70
N ILE A 55 -6.28 -9.43 5.01
CA ILE A 55 -5.57 -10.31 4.08
C ILE A 55 -6.44 -10.61 2.86
N ALA A 56 -7.71 -10.99 3.06
CA ALA A 56 -8.61 -11.29 1.95
C ALA A 56 -8.87 -10.06 1.06
N ALA A 57 -9.21 -8.92 1.68
CA ALA A 57 -9.49 -7.69 0.95
C ALA A 57 -8.23 -7.14 0.27
N GLY A 58 -7.07 -7.25 0.92
CA GLY A 58 -5.78 -6.91 0.32
C GLY A 58 -5.42 -7.78 -0.87
N PHE A 59 -5.55 -9.10 -0.75
CA PHE A 59 -5.33 -10.04 -1.86
C PHE A 59 -6.19 -9.70 -3.07
N VAL A 60 -7.48 -9.41 -2.87
CA VAL A 60 -8.39 -9.01 -3.95
C VAL A 60 -8.00 -7.64 -4.54
N ALA A 61 -7.64 -6.67 -3.70
CA ALA A 61 -7.28 -5.32 -4.14
C ALA A 61 -6.00 -5.27 -4.98
N PHE A 62 -5.11 -6.25 -4.81
CA PHE A 62 -3.83 -6.36 -5.52
C PHE A 62 -3.84 -7.41 -6.64
N LEU A 63 -4.98 -7.94 -7.08
CA LEU A 63 -5.03 -8.95 -8.17
C LEU A 63 -4.41 -8.48 -9.49
N TRP A 64 -4.29 -7.16 -9.69
CA TRP A 64 -3.61 -6.56 -10.84
C TRP A 64 -2.08 -6.64 -10.74
N GLU A 65 -1.53 -6.94 -9.56
CA GLU A 65 -0.10 -7.14 -9.30
C GLU A 65 0.11 -8.47 -8.56
N TYR A 66 0.38 -9.53 -9.31
CA TYR A 66 0.46 -10.90 -8.78
C TYR A 66 1.50 -11.06 -7.67
N THR A 67 2.64 -10.37 -7.77
CA THR A 67 3.70 -10.35 -6.76
C THR A 67 3.20 -9.75 -5.44
N ALA A 68 2.45 -8.65 -5.50
CA ALA A 68 1.84 -8.02 -4.33
C ALA A 68 0.74 -8.91 -3.73
N SER A 69 -0.07 -9.56 -4.56
CA SER A 69 -1.07 -10.54 -4.10
C SER A 69 -0.41 -11.70 -3.35
N ALA A 70 0.68 -12.25 -3.88
CA ALA A 70 1.41 -13.35 -3.24
C ALA A 70 1.98 -12.96 -1.86
N ALA A 71 2.34 -11.68 -1.64
CA ALA A 71 2.84 -11.21 -0.36
C ALA A 71 1.85 -11.42 0.80
N PHE A 72 0.54 -11.44 0.53
CA PHE A 72 -0.47 -11.71 1.55
C PHE A 72 -0.40 -13.12 2.13
N VAL A 73 0.16 -14.09 1.40
CA VAL A 73 0.46 -15.43 1.94
C VAL A 73 1.48 -15.33 3.06
N LEU A 74 2.54 -14.54 2.86
CA LEU A 74 3.57 -14.30 3.87
C LEU A 74 3.00 -13.52 5.07
N VAL A 75 2.11 -12.56 4.82
CA VAL A 75 1.40 -11.82 5.88
C VAL A 75 0.49 -12.76 6.70
N ALA A 76 -0.14 -13.76 6.07
CA ALA A 76 -0.93 -14.76 6.77
C ALA A 76 -0.06 -15.59 7.74
N LEU A 77 1.14 -15.98 7.30
CA LEU A 77 2.14 -16.72 8.09
C LEU A 77 2.82 -15.87 9.16
N TYR A 78 2.59 -14.55 9.21
CA TYR A 78 3.23 -13.68 10.18
C TYR A 78 2.66 -13.88 11.60
N ASN A 79 3.57 -14.16 12.54
CA ASN A 79 3.28 -14.45 13.95
C ASN A 79 2.96 -13.20 14.81
N GLY A 80 2.90 -12.00 14.23
CA GLY A 80 2.59 -10.76 14.96
C GLY A 80 3.75 -10.20 15.82
N LYS A 81 4.83 -10.97 16.00
CA LYS A 81 6.01 -10.54 16.76
C LYS A 81 6.98 -9.78 15.87
N ARG A 82 7.46 -8.63 16.36
CA ARG A 82 8.48 -7.83 15.68
C ARG A 82 9.76 -8.64 15.49
N GLY A 83 10.26 -8.68 14.25
CA GLY A 83 11.55 -9.31 13.91
C GLY A 83 12.78 -8.52 14.36
N MET A 84 13.96 -8.92 13.86
CA MET A 84 15.24 -8.29 14.16
C MET A 84 15.26 -6.79 13.79
N LYS A 85 15.81 -5.95 14.67
CA LYS A 85 15.86 -4.49 14.50
C LYS A 85 17.03 -4.05 13.60
N LEU A 86 17.05 -4.49 12.34
CA LEU A 86 18.10 -4.15 11.35
C LEU A 86 17.82 -2.84 10.59
N LYS A 87 17.34 -1.80 11.29
CA LYS A 87 16.84 -0.57 10.64
C LYS A 87 17.89 0.08 9.74
N TYR A 88 19.13 0.19 10.21
CA TYR A 88 20.19 0.90 9.48
C TYR A 88 20.66 0.10 8.26
N VAL A 89 20.66 -1.23 8.35
CA VAL A 89 20.97 -2.11 7.22
C VAL A 89 19.93 -1.92 6.13
N PHE A 90 18.64 -1.99 6.45
CA PHE A 90 17.57 -1.79 5.46
C PHE A 90 17.51 -0.36 4.91
N TYR A 91 17.83 0.64 5.73
CA TYR A 91 17.85 2.04 5.28
C TYR A 91 19.03 2.32 4.34
N ALA A 92 20.20 1.76 4.62
CA ALA A 92 21.37 1.88 3.76
C ALA A 92 21.26 0.99 2.50
N PHE A 93 20.51 -0.11 2.56
CA PHE A 93 20.33 -1.01 1.42
C PHE A 93 19.81 -0.27 0.19
N TYR A 94 18.86 0.67 0.35
CA TYR A 94 18.28 1.41 -0.77
C TYR A 94 19.29 2.21 -1.60
N PRO A 95 20.02 3.19 -1.03
CA PRO A 95 21.00 3.96 -1.79
C PRO A 95 22.18 3.10 -2.28
N VAL A 96 22.58 2.07 -1.53
CA VAL A 96 23.73 1.24 -1.88
C VAL A 96 23.47 0.39 -3.13
N HIS A 97 22.30 -0.26 -3.25
CA HIS A 97 22.05 -1.08 -4.44
C HIS A 97 21.87 -0.24 -5.71
N LEU A 98 21.28 0.97 -5.60
CA LEU A 98 21.20 1.91 -6.73
C LEU A 98 22.60 2.35 -7.18
N LEU A 99 23.51 2.64 -6.23
CA LEU A 99 24.89 2.98 -6.54
C LEU A 99 25.63 1.82 -7.21
N ILE A 100 25.42 0.58 -6.75
CA ILE A 100 25.98 -0.62 -7.38
C ILE A 100 25.46 -0.78 -8.82
N LEU A 101 24.15 -0.63 -9.05
CA LEU A 101 23.57 -0.72 -10.40
C LEU A 101 24.14 0.36 -11.34
N TYR A 102 24.33 1.59 -10.84
CA TYR A 102 24.96 2.67 -11.59
C TYR A 102 26.41 2.33 -11.97
N LEU A 103 27.22 1.87 -11.00
CA LEU A 103 28.60 1.46 -11.27
C LEU A 103 28.68 0.29 -12.27
N LEU A 104 27.80 -0.71 -12.14
CA LEU A 104 27.71 -1.81 -13.09
C LEU A 104 27.33 -1.33 -14.49
N SER A 105 26.40 -0.37 -14.62
CA SER A 105 26.04 0.18 -15.92
C SER A 105 27.20 0.90 -16.61
N LEU A 106 28.06 1.59 -15.85
CA LEU A 106 29.24 2.26 -16.39
C LEU A 106 30.31 1.27 -16.89
N VAL A 107 30.43 0.11 -16.26
CA VAL A 107 31.40 -0.93 -16.64
C VAL A 107 30.88 -1.77 -17.80
N LEU A 108 29.58 -2.10 -17.82
CA LEU A 108 28.96 -2.99 -18.82
C LEU A 108 28.56 -2.27 -20.12
N PHE A 109 28.11 -1.02 -20.06
CA PHE A 109 27.69 -0.23 -21.22
C PHE A 109 28.75 0.77 -21.70
N LYS A 110 30.02 0.39 -21.53
CA LYS A 110 31.16 1.11 -22.12
C LYS A 110 31.26 0.85 -23.62
#